data_AF-A0A7G9P471-F1
#
_entry.id   AF-A0A7G9P471-F1
#
_cell.length_a   1.000
_cell.length_b   1.000
_cell.length_c   1.000
_cell.angle_alpha   90.00
_cell.angle_beta   90.00
_cell.angle_gamma   90.00
#
_symmetry.space_group_name_H-M   'P 1'
#
loop_
_entity.id
_entity.type
_entity.pdbx_description
1 polymer ?
#
loop_
_entity_poly.entity_id
_entity_poly.type
_entity_poly.pdbx_seq_one_letter_code
_entity_poly.pdbx_strand_id
1 'polypeptide(L)'
;MSDFRIENCDGMHELAKSELDSVSTYLNKLRDEHRKIITEIHRLRKKGVRGGTIYKRDGVYAYWNFYIGKKRQRVYLGTDQEKIDRLKDDMARLKKVEDLDRQANHVFMAINRLAGLLDDARSTAEAIATGQMRLDEIQSGRRYHGRRW
;
A
#
# COMPACT_ATOMS: atom_id res chain seq x y z
N MET A 1 19.33 -39.65 24.45
CA MET A 1 19.55 -38.19 24.45
C MET A 1 19.48 -37.75 23.01
N SER A 2 18.49 -36.94 22.68
CA SER A 2 18.08 -36.65 21.31
C SER A 2 19.02 -35.62 20.67
N ASP A 3 19.74 -36.03 19.62
CA ASP A 3 20.48 -35.12 18.74
C ASP A 3 19.48 -34.25 17.96
N PHE A 4 19.11 -33.11 18.53
CA PHE A 4 18.35 -32.09 17.81
C PHE A 4 19.33 -31.39 16.84
N ARG A 5 19.46 -31.94 15.63
CA ARG A 5 20.36 -31.43 14.60
C ARG A 5 19.92 -30.02 14.16
N ILE A 6 20.78 -29.06 14.47
CA ILE A 6 20.74 -27.64 14.06
C ILE A 6 20.98 -27.45 12.54
N GLU A 7 21.29 -28.53 11.80
CA GLU A 7 21.66 -28.49 10.37
C GLU A 7 20.55 -28.00 9.42
N ASN A 8 19.30 -27.90 9.86
CA ASN A 8 18.17 -27.41 9.04
C ASN A 8 17.81 -25.94 9.27
N CYS A 9 18.44 -25.23 10.20
CA CYS A 9 18.05 -23.87 10.54
C CYS A 9 18.51 -22.83 9.51
N ASP A 10 19.69 -22.99 8.92
CA ASP A 10 20.26 -22.02 7.96
C ASP A 10 19.48 -22.00 6.63
N GLY A 11 19.12 -23.17 6.10
CA GLY A 11 18.31 -23.27 4.88
C GLY A 11 16.89 -22.71 5.06
N MET A 12 16.30 -22.89 6.24
CA MET A 12 15.00 -22.31 6.57
C MET A 12 15.08 -20.79 6.77
N HIS A 13 16.21 -20.26 7.25
CA HIS A 13 16.44 -18.82 7.41
C HIS A 13 16.54 -18.10 6.06
N GLU A 14 17.33 -18.63 5.13
CA GLU A 14 17.48 -18.04 3.79
C GLU A 14 16.17 -18.10 2.98
N LEU A 15 15.41 -19.20 3.10
CA LEU A 15 14.05 -19.29 2.53
C LEU A 15 13.11 -18.24 3.12
N ALA A 16 13.08 -18.10 4.46
CA ALA A 16 12.23 -17.11 5.12
C ALA A 16 12.58 -15.67 4.71
N LYS A 17 13.88 -15.37 4.56
CA LYS A 17 14.37 -14.06 4.12
C LYS A 17 13.99 -13.76 2.66
N SER A 18 14.10 -14.75 1.78
CA SER A 18 13.69 -14.62 0.38
C SER A 18 12.18 -14.36 0.24
N GLU A 19 11.36 -15.09 1.00
CA GLU A 19 9.91 -14.87 1.05
C GLU A 19 9.56 -13.48 1.60
N LEU A 20 10.26 -13.03 2.66
CA LEU A 20 10.11 -11.68 3.23
C LEU A 20 10.40 -10.58 2.20
N ASP A 21 11.49 -10.71 1.43
CA ASP A 21 11.87 -9.73 0.41
C ASP A 21 10.89 -9.72 -0.78
N SER A 22 10.36 -10.89 -1.16
CA SER A 22 9.31 -11.03 -2.18
C SER A 22 8.02 -10.32 -1.76
N VAL A 23 7.57 -10.56 -0.53
CA VAL A 23 6.40 -9.88 0.05
C VAL A 23 6.63 -8.37 0.11
N SER A 24 7.79 -7.92 0.59
CA SER A 24 8.15 -6.49 0.65
C SER A 24 8.08 -5.81 -0.72
N THR A 25 8.62 -6.47 -1.76
CA THR A 25 8.56 -5.98 -3.15
C THR A 25 7.12 -5.83 -3.63
N TYR A 26 6.27 -6.82 -3.34
CA TYR A 26 4.86 -6.78 -3.71
C TYR A 26 4.11 -5.65 -2.99
N LEU A 27 4.35 -5.47 -1.69
CA LEU A 27 3.75 -4.37 -0.91
C LEU A 27 4.14 -3.00 -1.48
N ASN A 28 5.40 -2.81 -1.89
CA ASN A 28 5.86 -1.56 -2.49
C ASN A 28 5.15 -1.25 -3.83
N LYS A 29 4.96 -2.25 -4.70
CA LYS A 29 4.19 -2.09 -5.95
C LYS A 29 2.77 -1.61 -5.67
N LEU A 30 2.11 -2.17 -4.66
CA LEU A 30 0.76 -1.75 -4.27
C LEU A 30 0.72 -0.30 -3.75
N ARG A 31 1.75 0.15 -3.03
CA ARG A 31 1.87 1.57 -2.60
C ARG A 31 2.00 2.50 -3.79
N ASP A 32 2.76 2.12 -4.81
CA ASP A 32 2.93 2.92 -6.03
C ASP A 32 1.61 3.04 -6.82
N GLU A 33 0.85 1.96 -6.94
CA GLU A 33 -0.48 1.99 -7.56
C GLU A 33 -1.45 2.90 -6.77
N HIS A 34 -1.44 2.83 -5.45
CA HIS A 34 -2.25 3.74 -4.63
C HIS A 34 -1.84 5.20 -4.82
N ARG A 35 -0.53 5.48 -4.93
CA ARG A 35 -0.03 6.83 -5.22
C ARG A 35 -0.50 7.36 -6.58
N LYS A 36 -0.59 6.51 -7.61
CA LYS A 36 -1.14 6.87 -8.92
C LYS A 36 -2.62 7.26 -8.82
N ILE A 37 -3.41 6.50 -8.06
CA ILE A 37 -4.83 6.79 -7.80
C ILE A 37 -5.00 8.16 -7.15
N ILE A 38 -4.28 8.44 -6.06
CA ILE A 38 -4.32 9.73 -5.35
C ILE A 38 -3.93 10.89 -6.28
N THR A 39 -2.90 10.67 -7.10
CA THR A 39 -2.41 11.66 -8.06
C THR A 39 -3.47 12.00 -9.10
N GLU A 40 -4.19 10.99 -9.61
CA GLU A 40 -5.27 11.19 -10.57
C GLU A 40 -6.47 11.92 -9.97
N ILE A 41 -6.85 11.61 -8.72
CA ILE A 41 -7.87 12.36 -7.98
C ILE A 41 -7.47 13.83 -7.87
N HIS A 42 -6.23 14.10 -7.47
CA HIS A 42 -5.72 15.47 -7.37
C HIS A 42 -5.71 16.19 -8.72
N ARG A 43 -5.32 15.51 -9.80
CA ARG A 43 -5.31 16.07 -11.15
C ARG A 43 -6.72 16.48 -11.60
N LEU A 44 -7.70 15.60 -11.42
CA LEU A 44 -9.11 15.88 -11.75
C LEU A 44 -9.65 17.04 -10.90
N ARG A 45 -9.38 17.05 -9.59
CA ARG A 45 -9.78 18.17 -8.71
C ARG A 45 -9.14 19.50 -9.08
N LYS A 46 -7.86 19.51 -9.51
CA LYS A 46 -7.18 20.73 -10.00
C LYS A 46 -7.79 21.27 -11.29
N LYS A 47 -8.32 20.40 -12.17
CA LYS A 47 -9.12 20.81 -13.34
C LYS A 47 -10.50 21.37 -12.96
N GLY A 48 -10.82 21.43 -11.68
CA GLY A 48 -12.10 21.87 -11.17
C GLY A 48 -13.13 20.76 -11.04
N VAL A 49 -12.84 19.53 -11.52
CA VAL A 49 -13.75 18.36 -11.48
C VAL A 49 -14.06 18.01 -10.02
N ARG A 50 -15.33 18.19 -9.64
CA ARG A 50 -15.86 17.84 -8.33
C ARG A 50 -17.04 16.89 -8.44
N GLY A 51 -17.25 16.07 -7.41
CA GLY A 51 -18.46 15.27 -7.27
C GLY A 51 -19.70 16.16 -7.28
N GLY A 52 -20.73 15.78 -8.03
CA GLY A 52 -21.88 16.65 -8.24
C GLY A 52 -22.88 16.12 -9.25
N THR A 53 -23.82 16.98 -9.64
CA THR A 53 -24.86 16.66 -10.63
C THR A 53 -24.94 17.77 -11.65
N ILE A 54 -24.91 17.39 -12.93
CA ILE A 54 -25.20 18.30 -14.04
C ILE A 54 -26.67 18.13 -14.40
N TYR A 55 -27.40 19.24 -14.49
CA TYR A 55 -28.79 19.25 -14.92
C TYR A 55 -29.00 20.34 -15.96
N LYS A 56 -29.90 20.08 -16.90
CA LYS A 56 -30.34 21.06 -17.89
C LYS A 56 -31.56 21.79 -17.37
N ARG A 57 -31.55 23.12 -17.42
CA ARG A 57 -32.70 23.98 -17.22
C ARG A 57 -33.19 24.44 -18.58
N ASP A 58 -34.47 24.27 -18.84
CA ASP A 58 -35.15 24.72 -20.07
C ASP A 58 -34.55 24.12 -21.35
N GLY A 59 -33.93 22.93 -21.26
CA GLY A 59 -33.33 22.20 -22.38
C GLY A 59 -32.01 22.78 -22.92
N VAL A 60 -31.69 24.03 -22.59
CA VAL A 60 -30.58 24.80 -23.19
C VAL A 60 -29.43 25.02 -22.21
N TYR A 61 -29.73 25.31 -20.94
CA TYR A 61 -28.73 25.75 -19.98
C TYR A 61 -28.29 24.63 -19.05
N ALA A 62 -27.00 24.28 -19.04
CA ALA A 62 -26.48 23.33 -18.07
C ALA A 62 -25.89 24.02 -16.84
N TYR A 63 -26.21 23.46 -15.67
CA TYR A 63 -25.63 23.85 -14.39
C TYR A 63 -24.99 22.65 -13.73
N TRP A 64 -23.90 22.91 -13.04
CA TRP A 64 -23.20 21.93 -12.23
C TRP A 64 -23.30 22.30 -10.76
N ASN A 65 -23.99 21.45 -10.00
CA ASN A 65 -24.03 21.58 -8.55
C ASN A 65 -23.02 20.62 -7.92
N PHE A 66 -22.19 21.12 -7.01
CA PHE A 66 -21.31 20.31 -6.18
C PHE A 66 -21.26 20.88 -4.77
N TYR A 67 -20.74 20.11 -3.82
CA TYR A 67 -20.64 20.53 -2.42
C TYR A 67 -19.18 20.76 -2.02
N ILE A 68 -18.94 21.83 -1.27
CA ILE A 68 -17.69 22.06 -0.53
C ILE A 68 -18.05 22.12 0.95
N GLY A 69 -17.74 21.05 1.69
CA GLY A 69 -18.23 20.86 3.05
C GLY A 69 -19.76 20.86 3.07
N LYS A 70 -20.37 21.71 3.91
CA LYS A 70 -21.84 21.86 4.00
C LYS A 70 -22.43 22.85 2.98
N LYS A 71 -21.61 23.53 2.17
CA LYS A 71 -22.07 24.57 1.23
C LYS A 71 -22.25 24.00 -0.18
N ARG A 72 -23.43 24.20 -0.76
CA ARG A 72 -23.68 23.92 -2.18
C ARG A 72 -23.10 25.03 -3.04
N GLN A 73 -22.29 24.66 -4.02
CA GLN A 73 -21.83 25.53 -5.10
C GLN A 73 -22.60 25.19 -6.37
N ARG A 74 -22.91 26.22 -7.18
CA ARG A 74 -23.55 26.08 -8.48
C ARG A 74 -22.71 26.84 -9.50
N VAL A 75 -22.29 26.15 -10.56
CA VAL A 75 -21.54 26.72 -11.67
C VAL A 75 -22.38 26.64 -12.93
N TYR A 76 -22.52 27.75 -13.64
CA TYR A 76 -23.14 27.78 -14.95
C TYR A 76 -22.15 27.24 -16.00
N LEU A 77 -22.56 26.24 -16.76
CA LEU A 77 -21.71 25.59 -17.76
C LEU A 77 -21.92 26.14 -19.17
N GLY A 78 -23.03 26.85 -19.42
CA GLY A 78 -23.41 27.28 -20.75
C GLY A 78 -24.27 26.26 -21.49
N THR A 79 -24.25 26.39 -22.81
CA THR A 79 -24.98 25.56 -23.79
C THR A 79 -24.04 24.66 -24.60
N ASP A 80 -22.73 24.76 -24.37
CA ASP A 80 -21.70 23.98 -25.08
C ASP A 80 -21.77 22.52 -24.64
N GLN A 81 -22.37 21.71 -25.52
CA GLN A 81 -22.62 20.30 -25.27
C GLN A 81 -21.32 19.48 -25.18
N GLU A 82 -20.30 19.82 -25.96
CA GLU A 82 -19.01 19.12 -25.94
C GLU A 82 -18.28 19.34 -24.61
N LYS A 83 -18.32 20.58 -24.10
CA LYS A 83 -17.80 20.88 -22.75
C LYS A 83 -18.57 20.14 -21.65
N ILE A 84 -19.89 20.07 -21.75
CA ILE A 84 -20.74 19.36 -20.79
C ILE A 84 -20.42 17.86 -20.78
N ASP A 85 -20.26 17.25 -21.95
CA ASP A 85 -20.01 15.81 -22.05
C ASP A 85 -18.60 15.45 -21.59
N ARG A 86 -17.57 16.27 -21.93
CA ARG A 86 -16.23 16.12 -21.33
C ARG A 86 -16.25 16.19 -19.81
N LEU A 87 -17.04 17.11 -19.25
CA LEU A 87 -17.16 17.23 -17.80
C LEU A 87 -17.86 16.00 -17.18
N LYS A 88 -18.89 15.46 -17.84
CA LYS A 88 -19.52 14.20 -17.38
C LYS A 88 -18.55 13.04 -17.39
N ASP A 89 -17.74 12.90 -18.45
CA ASP A 89 -16.74 11.84 -18.54
C ASP A 89 -15.68 11.97 -17.45
N ASP A 90 -15.17 13.18 -17.22
CA ASP A 90 -14.23 13.46 -16.14
C ASP A 90 -14.84 13.22 -14.74
N MET A 91 -16.13 13.53 -14.54
CA MET A 91 -16.84 13.21 -13.30
C MET A 91 -17.05 11.71 -13.09
N ALA A 92 -17.39 10.97 -14.16
CA ALA A 92 -17.51 9.51 -14.11
C ALA A 92 -16.15 8.85 -13.78
N ARG A 93 -15.07 9.38 -14.38
CA ARG A 93 -13.69 8.99 -14.05
C ARG A 93 -13.37 9.30 -12.60
N LEU A 94 -13.65 10.51 -12.12
CA LEU A 94 -13.40 10.87 -10.71
C LEU A 94 -14.11 9.91 -9.76
N LYS A 95 -15.39 9.61 -9.99
CA LYS A 95 -16.15 8.66 -9.16
C LYS A 95 -15.49 7.28 -9.13
N LYS A 96 -15.12 6.75 -10.29
CA LYS A 96 -14.45 5.44 -10.39
C LYS A 96 -13.12 5.44 -9.63
N VAL A 97 -12.33 6.49 -9.76
CA VAL A 97 -11.03 6.60 -9.06
C VAL A 97 -11.23 6.79 -7.55
N GLU A 98 -12.25 7.52 -7.10
CA GLU A 98 -12.59 7.65 -5.67
C GLU A 98 -13.14 6.34 -5.06
N ASP A 99 -13.84 5.52 -5.83
CA ASP A 99 -14.22 4.16 -5.43
C ASP A 99 -12.97 3.27 -5.27
N LEU A 100 -12.03 3.35 -6.21
CA LEU A 100 -10.75 2.65 -6.15
C LEU A 100 -9.88 3.13 -4.98
N ASP A 101 -9.84 4.43 -4.68
CA ASP A 101 -9.11 4.97 -3.54
C ASP A 101 -9.68 4.47 -2.20
N ARG A 102 -11.00 4.36 -2.07
CA ARG A 102 -11.63 3.78 -0.88
C ARG A 102 -11.24 2.32 -0.69
N GLN A 103 -11.25 1.53 -1.76
CA GLN A 103 -10.81 0.12 -1.71
C GLN A 103 -9.30 0.04 -1.40
N ALA A 104 -8.50 0.85 -2.08
CA ALA A 104 -7.06 0.91 -1.91
C ALA A 104 -6.66 1.37 -0.50
N ASN A 105 -7.39 2.28 0.15
CA ASN A 105 -7.12 2.71 1.51
C ASN A 105 -7.28 1.57 2.54
N HIS A 106 -8.31 0.75 2.40
CA HIS A 106 -8.47 -0.43 3.26
C HIS A 106 -7.32 -1.42 3.08
N VAL A 107 -6.93 -1.68 1.83
CA VAL A 107 -5.78 -2.53 1.50
C VAL A 107 -4.49 -1.92 2.02
N PHE A 108 -4.29 -0.61 1.88
CA PHE A 108 -3.10 0.11 2.34
C PHE A 108 -2.94 0.07 3.87
N MET A 109 -4.03 0.20 4.63
CA MET A 109 -3.98 0.03 6.08
C MET A 109 -3.60 -1.41 6.47
N ALA A 110 -4.09 -2.42 5.74
CA ALA A 110 -3.69 -3.81 5.96
C ALA A 110 -2.22 -4.05 5.58
N ILE A 111 -1.75 -3.46 4.47
CA ILE A 111 -0.36 -3.50 4.02
C ILE A 111 0.58 -2.90 5.08
N ASN A 112 0.23 -1.76 5.67
CA ASN A 112 1.08 -1.14 6.69
C ASN A 112 1.16 -1.98 7.97
N ARG A 113 0.07 -2.66 8.34
CA ARG A 113 0.11 -3.62 9.46
C ARG A 113 1.01 -4.81 9.14
N LEU A 114 0.88 -5.38 7.94
CA LEU A 114 1.72 -6.49 7.50
C LEU A 114 3.20 -6.07 7.45
N ALA A 115 3.52 -4.90 6.91
CA ALA A 115 4.89 -4.39 6.86
C ALA A 115 5.51 -4.31 8.27
N GLY A 116 4.78 -3.78 9.27
CA GLY A 116 5.27 -3.75 10.65
C GLY A 116 5.52 -5.14 11.23
N LEU A 117 4.62 -6.10 10.96
CA LEU A 117 4.82 -7.49 11.38
C LEU A 117 6.03 -8.14 10.70
N LEU A 118 6.31 -7.80 9.44
CA LEU A 118 7.49 -8.30 8.72
C LEU A 118 8.78 -7.72 9.30
N ASP A 119 8.78 -6.45 9.69
CA ASP A 119 9.93 -5.80 10.34
C ASP A 119 10.22 -6.45 11.71
N ASP A 120 9.18 -6.73 12.51
CA ASP A 120 9.31 -7.44 13.79
C ASP A 120 9.82 -8.87 13.60
N ALA A 121 9.30 -9.59 12.60
CA ALA A 121 9.75 -10.94 12.26
C ALA A 121 11.22 -10.95 11.81
N ARG A 122 11.63 -9.95 11.03
CA ARG A 122 13.02 -9.79 10.58
C ARG A 122 13.96 -9.53 11.76
N SER A 123 13.58 -8.61 12.66
CA SER A 123 14.35 -8.33 13.87
C SER A 123 14.49 -9.57 14.76
N THR A 124 13.42 -10.35 14.91
CA THR A 124 13.43 -11.61 15.66
C THR A 124 14.37 -12.63 15.03
N ALA A 125 14.33 -12.77 13.70
CA ALA A 125 15.19 -13.70 12.97
C ALA A 125 16.68 -13.33 13.10
N GLU A 126 17.01 -12.04 13.04
CA GLU A 126 18.38 -11.52 13.25
C GLU A 126 18.88 -11.77 14.69
N ALA A 127 18.00 -11.60 15.69
CA ALA A 127 18.31 -11.89 17.08
C ALA A 127 18.58 -13.38 17.31
N ILE A 128 17.80 -14.27 16.69
CA ILE A 128 18.02 -15.72 16.72
C ILE A 128 19.38 -16.06 16.09
N ALA A 129 19.68 -15.53 14.90
CA ALA A 129 20.95 -15.77 14.22
C ALA A 129 22.15 -15.34 15.09
N THR A 130 22.06 -14.16 15.73
CA THR A 130 23.09 -13.67 16.66
C THR A 130 23.24 -14.57 17.89
N GLY A 131 22.11 -15.06 18.44
CA GLY A 131 22.12 -16.02 19.54
C GLY A 131 22.75 -17.36 19.16
N GLN A 132 22.51 -17.83 17.94
CA GLN A 132 23.07 -19.06 17.39
C GLN A 132 24.59 -18.97 17.24
N MET A 133 25.10 -17.89 16.65
CA MET A 133 26.55 -17.64 16.52
C MET A 133 27.25 -17.68 17.89
N ARG A 134 26.65 -17.07 18.92
CA ARG A 134 27.19 -17.10 20.29
C ARG A 134 27.22 -18.51 20.89
N LEU A 135 26.20 -19.34 20.62
CA LEU A 135 26.19 -20.73 21.06
C LEU A 135 27.28 -21.55 20.37
N ASP A 136 27.50 -21.35 19.08
CA ASP A 136 28.54 -22.03 18.31
C ASP A 136 29.95 -21.65 18.79
N GLU A 137 30.19 -20.38 19.15
CA GLU A 137 31.42 -19.92 19.81
C GLU A 137 31.66 -20.60 21.16
N ILE A 138 30.62 -20.71 21.99
CA ILE A 138 30.72 -21.39 23.30
C ILE A 138 31.01 -22.88 23.11
N GLN A 139 30.36 -23.52 22.14
CA GLN A 139 30.55 -24.95 21.86
C GLN A 139 31.94 -25.25 21.27
N SER A 140 32.43 -24.41 20.35
CA SER A 140 33.79 -24.53 19.80
C SER A 140 34.86 -24.27 20.86
N GLY A 141 34.69 -23.27 21.73
CA GLY A 141 35.57 -23.01 22.88
C GLY A 141 35.64 -24.18 23.87
N ARG A 142 34.50 -24.83 24.16
CA ARG A 142 34.47 -26.05 24.99
C ARG A 142 35.16 -27.24 24.31
N ARG A 143 35.02 -27.41 22.99
CA ARG A 143 35.70 -28.48 22.24
C ARG A 143 37.23 -28.30 22.21
N TYR A 144 37.73 -27.06 22.26
CA TYR A 144 39.17 -26.78 22.33
C TYR A 144 39.76 -26.99 23.74
N HIS A 145 39.00 -26.75 24.81
CA HIS A 145 39.46 -27.04 26.19
C HIS A 145 39.28 -28.50 26.62
N GLY A 146 38.49 -29.31 25.90
CA GLY A 146 38.35 -30.75 26.14
C GLY A 146 39.47 -31.63 25.58
N ARG A 147 40.42 -31.08 24.81
CA ARG A 147 41.59 -31.79 24.26
C ARG A 147 42.91 -31.32 24.90
N ARG A 148 42.96 -31.32 26.23
CA ARG A 148 44.22 -31.33 26.98
C ARG A 148 44.24 -32.56 27.88
N TRP A 149 44.83 -33.63 27.37
CA TRP A 149 45.50 -34.69 28.11
C TRP A 149 46.82 -34.94 27.40
#